data_AF-A0A956THH6-F1
#
_entry.id   AF-A0A956THH6-F1
#
_cell.length_a   1.000
_cell.length_b   1.000
_cell.length_c   1.000
_cell.angle_alpha   90.00
_cell.angle_beta   90.00
_cell.angle_gamma   90.00
#
_symmetry.space_group_name_H-M   'P 1'
#
loop_
_entity.id
_entity.type
_entity.pdbx_description
1 polymer ?
#
loop_
_entity_poly.entity_id
_entity_poly.type
_entity_poly.pdbx_seq_one_letter_code
_entity_poly.pdbx_strand_id
1 'polypeptide(L)'
;PFGLLALRLLNSRSQAEIKLFLGIFILTAVTFVGLTRPKPEKAQKWTVPACLASGFLQGLVGMGGPPLVLWVMSLRWSARRTRAFLFGLYVICVPVNLVGLYLVFGRPVAEAVLAGLLACPATIGGSMLGLRLGERLPKPRLRAVAFGLLVLIGLRSALSAWFP
;
A
#
# COMPACT_ATOMS: atom_id res chain seq x y z
N PRO A 1 -0.17 2.00 -15.94
CA PRO A 1 -1.19 1.62 -16.96
C PRO A 1 -1.72 0.18 -16.80
N PHE A 2 -0.86 -0.85 -16.71
CA PHE A 2 -1.31 -2.26 -16.61
C PHE A 2 -2.18 -2.58 -15.38
N GLY A 3 -1.84 -2.03 -14.21
CA GLY A 3 -2.67 -2.19 -13.00
C GLY A 3 -4.06 -1.56 -13.14
N LEU A 4 -4.14 -0.44 -13.86
CA LEU A 4 -5.39 0.31 -14.07
C LEU A 4 -6.30 -0.39 -15.10
N LEU A 5 -5.71 -1.08 -16.09
CA LEU A 5 -6.41 -1.99 -16.99
C LEU A 5 -6.95 -3.22 -16.25
N ALA A 6 -6.14 -3.81 -15.36
CA ALA A 6 -6.58 -4.91 -14.52
C ALA A 6 -7.69 -4.48 -13.54
N LEU A 7 -7.61 -3.28 -12.97
CA LEU A 7 -8.71 -2.69 -12.19
C LEU A 7 -9.99 -2.54 -13.03
N ARG A 8 -9.88 -2.07 -14.28
CA ARG A 8 -11.02 -1.95 -15.20
C ARG A 8 -11.69 -3.30 -15.49
N LEU A 9 -10.89 -4.37 -15.62
CA LEU A 9 -11.37 -5.74 -15.80
C LEU A 9 -11.97 -6.33 -14.51
N LEU A 10 -11.47 -5.95 -13.33
CA LEU A 10 -12.06 -6.36 -12.05
C LEU A 10 -13.35 -5.59 -11.72
N ASN A 11 -13.48 -4.34 -12.16
CA ASN A 11 -14.67 -3.53 -11.89
C ASN A 11 -15.94 -4.04 -12.60
N SER A 12 -15.82 -4.93 -13.59
CA SER A 12 -16.97 -5.61 -14.19
C SER A 12 -17.42 -6.87 -13.41
N ARG A 13 -16.74 -7.22 -12.31
CA ARG A 13 -17.05 -8.34 -11.42
C ARG A 13 -17.74 -7.88 -10.13
N SER A 14 -18.28 -8.82 -9.36
CA SER A 14 -19.07 -8.51 -8.15
C SER A 14 -18.20 -7.89 -7.04
N GLN A 15 -18.77 -7.03 -6.19
CA GLN A 15 -18.03 -6.38 -5.11
C GLN A 15 -17.42 -7.38 -4.11
N ALA A 16 -18.04 -8.55 -3.93
CA ALA A 16 -17.53 -9.61 -3.05
C ALA A 16 -16.21 -10.20 -3.59
N GLU A 17 -16.10 -10.43 -4.90
CA GLU A 17 -14.88 -10.95 -5.53
C GLU A 17 -13.72 -9.96 -5.42
N ILE A 18 -13.98 -8.65 -5.54
CA ILE A 18 -12.97 -7.60 -5.39
C ILE A 18 -12.42 -7.57 -3.96
N LYS A 19 -13.30 -7.61 -2.95
CA LYS A 19 -12.90 -7.63 -1.53
C LYS A 19 -12.11 -8.88 -1.16
N LEU A 20 -12.52 -10.05 -1.66
CA LEU A 20 -11.82 -11.32 -1.45
C LEU A 20 -10.42 -11.30 -2.09
N PHE A 21 -10.32 -10.86 -3.34
CA PHE A 21 -9.04 -10.72 -4.03
C PHE A 21 -8.09 -9.78 -3.28
N LEU A 22 -8.58 -8.63 -2.83
CA LEU A 22 -7.80 -7.67 -2.05
C LEU A 22 -7.30 -8.29 -0.72
N GLY A 23 -8.18 -9.02 -0.02
CA GLY A 23 -7.83 -9.69 1.24
C GLY A 23 -6.73 -10.74 1.06
N ILE A 24 -6.88 -11.64 0.08
CA ILE A 24 -5.88 -12.66 -0.26
C ILE A 24 -4.57 -11.99 -0.67
N PHE A 25 -4.64 -10.91 -1.46
CA PHE A 25 -3.47 -10.17 -1.90
C PHE A 25 -2.69 -9.58 -0.71
N ILE A 26 -3.38 -8.90 0.22
CA ILE A 26 -2.77 -8.32 1.42
C ILE A 26 -2.14 -9.40 2.29
N LEU A 27 -2.85 -10.50 2.56
CA LEU A 27 -2.35 -11.61 3.38
C LEU A 27 -1.11 -12.26 2.76
N THR A 28 -1.12 -12.47 1.45
CA THR A 28 0.02 -13.03 0.71
C THR A 28 1.22 -12.10 0.78
N ALA A 29 1.00 -10.79 0.57
CA ALA A 29 2.05 -9.78 0.65
C ALA A 29 2.67 -9.71 2.06
N VAL A 30 1.85 -9.67 3.11
CA VAL A 30 2.31 -9.62 4.51
C VAL A 30 3.08 -10.89 4.89
N THR A 31 2.59 -12.06 4.46
CA THR A 31 3.26 -13.35 4.70
C THR A 31 4.61 -13.42 3.99
N PHE A 32 4.66 -13.00 2.73
CA PHE A 32 5.90 -12.93 1.96
C PHE A 32 6.92 -11.97 2.58
N VAL A 33 6.47 -10.77 3.01
CA VAL A 33 7.27 -9.78 3.74
C VAL A 33 7.84 -10.37 5.04
N GLY A 34 7.00 -11.06 5.82
CA GLY A 34 7.37 -11.65 7.10
C GLY A 34 8.41 -12.76 6.98
N LEU A 35 8.29 -13.59 5.96
CA LEU A 35 9.15 -14.76 5.72
C LEU A 35 10.50 -14.39 5.10
N THR A 36 10.52 -13.48 4.13
CA THR A 36 11.71 -13.26 3.29
C THR A 36 12.81 -12.42 3.94
N ARG A 37 12.51 -11.68 5.04
CA ARG A 37 13.45 -10.80 5.78
C ARG A 37 14.58 -10.28 4.89
N PRO A 38 14.31 -9.29 4.00
CA PRO A 38 15.16 -9.00 2.86
C PRO A 38 16.63 -8.76 3.25
N LYS A 39 17.54 -9.54 2.68
CA LYS A 39 18.99 -9.36 2.87
C LYS A 39 19.54 -8.30 1.89
N PRO A 40 20.44 -7.41 2.33
CA PRO A 40 20.88 -6.25 1.54
C PRO A 40 21.68 -6.57 0.28
N GLU A 41 22.32 -7.75 0.19
CA GLU A 41 23.22 -8.10 -0.92
C GLU A 41 22.54 -8.27 -2.29
N LYS A 42 21.22 -8.52 -2.33
CA LYS A 42 20.48 -8.72 -3.59
C LYS A 42 19.59 -7.53 -3.98
N ALA A 43 19.54 -6.47 -3.16
CA ALA A 43 18.60 -5.35 -3.34
C ALA A 43 18.67 -4.72 -4.75
N GLN A 44 19.87 -4.52 -5.29
CA GLN A 44 20.06 -3.84 -6.57
C GLN A 44 19.51 -4.65 -7.76
N LYS A 45 19.61 -5.99 -7.73
CA LYS A 45 19.07 -6.88 -8.76
C LYS A 45 17.54 -7.00 -8.72
N TRP A 46 16.94 -6.67 -7.58
CA TRP A 46 15.50 -6.73 -7.36
C TRP A 46 14.79 -5.37 -7.54
N THR A 47 15.52 -4.31 -7.87
CA THR A 47 14.99 -2.96 -8.06
C THR A 47 13.90 -2.88 -9.12
N VAL A 48 14.18 -3.38 -10.32
CA VAL A 48 13.26 -3.34 -11.46
C VAL A 48 11.97 -4.13 -11.16
N PRO A 49 12.03 -5.41 -10.74
CA PRO A 49 10.81 -6.17 -10.44
C PRO A 49 10.04 -5.59 -9.24
N ALA A 50 10.71 -5.05 -8.22
CA ALA A 50 10.04 -4.40 -7.10
C ALA A 50 9.30 -3.12 -7.52
N CYS A 51 9.92 -2.28 -8.35
CA CYS A 51 9.30 -1.06 -8.88
C CYS A 51 8.13 -1.38 -9.82
N LEU A 52 8.27 -2.38 -10.70
CA LEU A 52 7.20 -2.80 -11.60
C LEU A 52 6.02 -3.41 -10.84
N ALA A 53 6.27 -4.32 -9.89
CA ALA A 53 5.24 -4.89 -9.04
C ALA A 53 4.54 -3.83 -8.21
N SER A 54 5.31 -2.90 -7.61
CA SER A 54 4.75 -1.77 -6.87
C SER A 54 3.89 -0.86 -7.74
N GLY A 55 4.34 -0.50 -8.94
CA GLY A 55 3.57 0.32 -9.88
C GLY A 55 2.30 -0.36 -10.39
N PHE A 56 2.35 -1.69 -10.60
CA PHE A 56 1.18 -2.48 -10.93
C PHE A 56 0.15 -2.46 -9.81
N LEU A 57 0.57 -2.71 -8.57
CA LEU A 57 -0.32 -2.69 -7.39
C LEU A 57 -0.86 -1.31 -7.07
N GLN A 58 -0.03 -0.28 -7.27
CA GLN A 58 -0.45 1.11 -7.14
C GLN A 58 -1.59 1.45 -8.11
N GLY A 59 -1.58 0.89 -9.33
CA GLY A 59 -2.66 1.06 -10.30
C GLY A 59 -3.86 0.12 -10.09
N LEU A 60 -3.65 -1.05 -9.49
CA LEU A 60 -4.69 -2.06 -9.30
C LEU A 60 -5.53 -1.82 -8.04
N VAL A 61 -4.92 -1.38 -6.94
CA VAL A 61 -5.59 -1.29 -5.62
C VAL A 61 -5.21 -0.01 -4.86
N GLY A 62 -4.58 0.96 -5.52
CA GLY A 62 -4.21 2.24 -4.90
C GLY A 62 -3.11 2.14 -3.83
N MET A 63 -2.56 0.94 -3.61
CA MET A 63 -1.48 0.68 -2.67
C MET A 63 -0.25 0.12 -3.40
N GLY A 64 0.72 0.98 -3.72
CA GLY A 64 2.02 0.56 -4.26
C GLY A 64 2.98 -0.02 -3.22
N GLY A 65 2.54 -0.19 -1.98
CA GLY A 65 3.42 -0.30 -0.81
C GLY A 65 4.32 -1.54 -0.75
N PRO A 66 3.80 -2.78 -0.73
CA PRO A 66 4.55 -3.88 -0.15
C PRO A 66 5.88 -4.22 -0.86
N PRO A 67 5.94 -4.36 -2.20
CA PRO A 67 7.19 -4.71 -2.88
C PRO A 67 8.25 -3.60 -2.82
N LEU A 68 7.82 -2.34 -2.95
CA LEU A 68 8.73 -1.20 -2.93
C LEU A 68 9.24 -0.91 -1.53
N VAL A 69 8.38 -0.96 -0.51
CA VAL A 69 8.78 -0.79 0.89
C VAL A 69 9.76 -1.90 1.28
N LEU A 70 9.50 -3.15 0.88
CA LEU A 70 10.46 -4.24 1.06
C LEU A 70 11.82 -3.98 0.41
N TRP A 71 11.81 -3.51 -0.83
CA TRP A 71 13.03 -3.17 -1.54
C TRP A 71 13.78 -2.04 -0.83
N VAL A 72 13.12 -0.94 -0.46
CA VAL A 72 13.75 0.17 0.26
C VAL A 72 14.25 -0.25 1.64
N MET A 73 13.54 -1.16 2.34
CA MET A 73 13.99 -1.72 3.63
C MET A 73 15.17 -2.68 3.48
N SER A 74 15.37 -3.27 2.31
CA SER A 74 16.54 -4.10 2.00
C SER A 74 17.79 -3.26 1.76
N LEU A 75 17.66 -1.98 1.41
CA LEU A 75 18.78 -1.06 1.24
C LEU A 75 19.35 -0.66 2.60
N ARG A 76 20.67 -0.48 2.68
CA ARG A 76 21.36 0.04 3.89
C ARG A 76 21.12 1.56 4.09
N TRP A 77 19.91 2.02 3.80
CA TRP A 77 19.55 3.43 3.94
C TRP A 77 19.14 3.73 5.38
N SER A 78 19.43 4.96 5.82
CA SER A 78 18.90 5.46 7.08
C SER A 78 17.38 5.57 6.99
N ALA A 79 16.68 5.40 8.13
CA ALA A 79 15.23 5.53 8.18
C ALA A 79 14.73 6.88 7.61
N ARG A 80 15.53 7.95 7.78
CA ARG A 80 15.27 9.27 7.19
C ARG A 80 15.31 9.22 5.65
N ARG A 81 16.34 8.61 5.06
CA ARG A 81 16.50 8.50 3.61
C ARG A 81 15.41 7.62 2.98
N THR A 82 15.08 6.50 3.61
CA THR A 82 13.95 5.63 3.22
C THR A 82 12.63 6.40 3.17
N ARG A 83 12.30 7.15 4.23
CA ARG A 83 11.06 7.92 4.29
C ARG A 83 11.02 9.03 3.25
N ALA A 84 12.11 9.80 3.11
CA ALA A 84 12.20 10.87 2.12
C ALA A 84 12.03 10.35 0.69
N PHE A 85 12.66 9.21 0.37
CA PHE A 85 12.51 8.57 -0.94
C PHE A 85 11.08 8.11 -1.21
N LEU A 86 10.46 7.40 -0.26
CA LEU A 86 9.09 6.92 -0.40
C LEU A 86 8.10 8.08 -0.54
N PHE A 87 8.24 9.13 0.27
CA PHE A 87 7.41 10.34 0.15
C PHE A 87 7.58 11.01 -1.21
N GLY A 88 8.82 11.24 -1.65
CA GLY A 88 9.09 11.85 -2.95
C GLY A 88 8.50 11.03 -4.10
N LEU A 89 8.67 9.71 -4.06
CA LEU A 89 8.10 8.81 -5.05
C LEU A 89 6.56 8.89 -5.05
N TYR A 90 5.91 8.84 -3.89
CA TYR A 90 4.44 8.91 -3.81
C TYR A 90 3.90 10.26 -4.27
N VAL A 91 4.57 11.37 -3.93
CA VAL A 91 4.18 12.71 -4.41
C VAL A 91 4.20 12.80 -5.93
N ILE A 92 5.14 12.12 -6.60
CA ILE A 92 5.22 12.09 -8.06
C ILE A 92 4.20 11.11 -8.67
N CYS A 93 4.05 9.92 -8.08
CA CYS A 93 3.20 8.86 -8.64
C CYS A 93 1.71 9.11 -8.42
N VAL A 94 1.30 9.71 -7.29
CA VAL A 94 -0.11 9.91 -6.94
C VAL A 94 -0.85 10.78 -7.97
N PRO A 95 -0.35 11.97 -8.38
CA PRO A 95 -1.02 12.79 -9.40
C PRO A 95 -1.16 12.06 -10.74
N VAL A 96 -0.10 11.38 -11.18
CA VAL A 96 -0.13 10.61 -12.45
C VAL A 96 -1.17 9.50 -12.39
N ASN A 97 -1.30 8.81 -11.25
CA ASN A 97 -2.29 7.76 -11.06
C ASN A 97 -3.71 8.33 -11.00
N LEU A 98 -3.92 9.44 -10.29
CA LEU A 98 -5.21 10.13 -10.22
C LEU A 98 -5.69 10.61 -11.58
N VAL A 99 -4.80 11.19 -12.39
CA VAL A 99 -5.11 11.58 -13.77
C VAL A 99 -5.48 10.35 -14.59
N GLY A 100 -4.70 9.27 -14.51
CA GLY A 100 -5.02 8.03 -15.21
C GLY A 100 -6.36 7.41 -14.79
N LEU A 101 -6.70 7.47 -13.50
CA LEU A 101 -7.96 6.95 -12.97
C LEU A 101 -9.13 7.81 -13.43
N TYR A 102 -9.00 9.13 -13.39
CA TYR A 102 -10.01 10.07 -13.87
C TYR A 102 -10.30 9.88 -15.36
N LEU A 103 -9.26 9.67 -16.18
CA LEU A 103 -9.42 9.41 -17.61
C LEU A 103 -10.16 8.10 -17.93
N VAL A 104 -10.09 7.09 -17.05
CA VAL A 104 -10.71 5.78 -17.27
C VAL A 104 -12.10 5.65 -16.64
N PHE A 105 -12.31 6.22 -15.46
CA PHE A 105 -13.55 6.07 -14.68
C PHE A 105 -14.40 7.35 -14.60
N GLY A 106 -13.83 8.52 -14.89
CA GLY A 106 -14.57 9.80 -14.93
C GLY A 106 -14.98 10.33 -13.56
N ARG A 107 -16.21 10.85 -13.45
CA ARG A 107 -16.75 11.57 -12.28
C ARG A 107 -16.64 10.86 -10.91
N PRO A 108 -16.85 9.54 -10.78
CA PRO A 108 -16.71 8.84 -9.49
C PRO A 108 -15.32 9.02 -8.85
N VAL A 109 -14.29 9.25 -9.65
CA VAL A 109 -12.93 9.52 -9.16
C VAL A 109 -12.83 10.88 -8.50
N ALA A 110 -13.53 11.89 -9.03
CA ALA A 110 -13.53 13.23 -8.44
C ALA A 110 -14.19 13.24 -7.04
N GLU A 111 -15.26 12.45 -6.86
CA GLU A 111 -15.90 12.26 -5.56
C GLU A 111 -14.97 11.54 -4.57
N ALA A 112 -14.28 10.50 -5.01
CA ALA A 112 -13.29 9.79 -4.20
C ALA A 112 -12.10 10.70 -3.81
N VAL A 113 -11.65 11.57 -4.71
CA VAL A 113 -10.61 12.57 -4.44
C VAL A 113 -11.09 13.59 -3.42
N LEU A 114 -12.33 14.07 -3.52
CA LEU A 114 -12.90 15.01 -2.56
C LEU A 114 -13.04 14.37 -1.17
N ALA A 115 -13.54 13.14 -1.09
CA ALA A 115 -13.58 12.38 0.15
C ALA A 115 -12.18 12.17 0.76
N GLY A 116 -11.18 11.90 -0.09
CA GLY A 116 -9.78 11.80 0.31
C GLY A 116 -9.22 13.11 0.88
N LEU A 117 -9.53 14.25 0.25
CA LEU A 117 -9.16 15.59 0.72
C LEU A 117 -9.80 15.93 2.06
N LEU A 118 -11.07 15.58 2.26
CA LEU A 118 -11.75 15.76 3.55
C LEU A 118 -11.15 14.87 4.65
N ALA A 119 -10.62 13.70 4.29
CA ALA A 119 -9.92 12.80 5.20
C ALA A 119 -8.45 13.20 5.45
N CYS A 120 -7.84 14.07 4.63
CA CYS A 120 -6.46 14.53 4.82
C CYS A 120 -6.12 15.00 6.24
N PRO A 121 -6.89 15.88 6.91
CA PRO A 121 -6.56 16.31 8.26
C PRO A 121 -6.53 15.15 9.25
N ALA A 122 -7.44 14.19 9.13
CA ALA A 122 -7.48 13.00 9.97
C ALA A 122 -6.26 12.08 9.71
N THR A 123 -5.85 11.90 8.45
CA THR A 123 -4.69 11.08 8.10
C THR A 123 -3.37 11.72 8.49
N ILE A 124 -3.24 13.05 8.38
CA ILE A 124 -2.09 13.81 8.88
C ILE A 124 -2.02 13.68 10.41
N GLY A 125 -3.13 13.92 11.12
CA GLY A 125 -3.20 13.78 12.57
C GLY A 125 -2.84 12.37 13.05
N GLY A 126 -3.41 11.34 12.42
CA GLY A 126 -3.10 9.94 12.70
C GLY A 126 -1.63 9.58 12.41
N SER A 127 -1.06 10.11 11.32
CA SER A 127 0.35 9.90 10.96
C SER A 127 1.30 10.55 11.96
N MET A 128 1.02 11.78 12.39
CA MET A 128 1.80 12.46 13.43
C MET A 128 1.74 11.73 14.77
N LEU A 129 0.56 11.26 15.17
CA LEU A 129 0.37 10.43 16.36
C LEU A 129 1.15 9.13 16.24
N GLY A 130 1.03 8.42 15.12
CA GLY A 130 1.75 7.17 14.86
C GLY A 130 3.27 7.34 14.87
N LEU A 131 3.79 8.45 14.36
CA LEU A 131 5.21 8.78 14.42
C LEU A 131 5.69 9.02 15.87
N ARG A 132 4.94 9.83 16.63
CA ARG A 132 5.26 10.11 18.05
C ARG A 132 5.20 8.85 18.92
N LEU A 133 4.21 7.99 18.70
CA LEU A 133 4.08 6.70 19.38
C LEU A 133 5.19 5.73 18.95
N GLY A 134 5.54 5.72 17.66
CA GLY A 134 6.55 4.85 17.10
C GLY A 134 7.97 5.15 17.57
N GLU A 135 8.28 6.42 17.86
CA GLU A 135 9.56 6.83 18.45
C GLU A 135 9.71 6.40 19.93
N ARG A 136 8.60 6.21 20.64
CA ARG A 136 8.59 5.78 22.05
C ARG A 136 8.61 4.25 22.23
N LEU A 137 8.35 3.49 21.16
CA LEU A 137 8.23 2.03 21.22
C LEU A 137 9.52 1.32 20.77
N PRO A 138 10.02 0.33 21.54
CA PRO A 138 11.14 -0.47 21.10
C PRO A 138 10.77 -1.28 19.84
N LYS A 139 11.69 -1.38 18.88
CA LYS A 139 11.51 -2.01 17.55
C LYS A 139 10.75 -3.35 17.55
N PRO A 140 10.96 -4.28 18.52
CA PRO A 140 10.22 -5.54 18.57
C PRO A 140 8.72 -5.35 18.83
N ARG A 141 8.34 -4.43 19.74
CA ARG A 141 6.94 -4.15 20.08
C ARG A 141 6.22 -3.42 18.94
N LEU A 142 6.90 -2.47 18.29
CA LEU A 142 6.36 -1.80 17.11
C LEU A 142 5.99 -2.80 16.00
N ARG A 143 6.87 -3.79 15.78
CA ARG A 143 6.63 -4.87 14.82
C ARG A 143 5.43 -5.73 15.20
N ALA A 144 5.30 -6.11 16.47
CA ALA A 144 4.18 -6.91 16.95
C ALA A 144 2.84 -6.17 16.79
N VAL A 145 2.80 -4.88 17.14
CA VAL A 145 1.59 -4.03 16.98
C VAL A 145 1.21 -3.88 15.51
N ALA A 146 2.19 -3.62 14.64
CA ALA A 146 1.94 -3.51 13.20
C ALA A 146 1.42 -4.83 12.61
N PHE A 147 2.00 -5.97 12.99
CA PHE A 147 1.51 -7.28 12.56
C PHE A 147 0.11 -7.58 13.09
N GLY A 148 -0.18 -7.27 14.36
CA GLY A 148 -1.51 -7.45 14.95
C GLY A 148 -2.57 -6.61 14.23
N LEU A 149 -2.27 -5.35 13.92
CA LEU A 149 -3.15 -4.49 13.13
C LEU A 149 -3.38 -5.04 11.72
N LEU A 150 -2.33 -5.51 11.05
CA LEU A 150 -2.45 -6.10 9.71
C LEU A 150 -3.32 -7.36 9.71
N VAL A 151 -3.17 -8.22 10.72
CA VAL A 151 -4.00 -9.42 10.91
C VAL A 151 -5.46 -9.03 11.15
N LEU A 152 -5.71 -8.04 12.02
CA LEU A 152 -7.06 -7.54 12.29
C LEU A 152 -7.72 -6.94 11.04
N ILE A 153 -6.99 -6.15 10.25
CA ILE A 153 -7.47 -5.58 8.99
C ILE A 153 -7.77 -6.69 7.98
N GLY A 154 -6.87 -7.68 7.84
CA GLY A 154 -7.05 -8.82 6.95
C GLY A 154 -8.28 -9.66 7.32
N LEU A 155 -8.43 -10.00 8.61
CA LEU A 155 -9.60 -10.69 9.15
C LEU A 155 -10.88 -9.90 8.92
N ARG A 156 -10.89 -8.60 9.22
CA ARG A 156 -12.07 -7.75 9.01
C ARG A 156 -12.46 -7.69 7.52
N SER A 157 -11.50 -7.54 6.61
CA SER A 157 -11.77 -7.56 5.18
C SER A 157 -12.35 -8.90 4.72
N ALA A 158 -11.78 -10.02 5.19
CA ALA A 158 -12.29 -11.36 4.86
C ALA A 158 -13.70 -11.61 5.42
N LEU A 159 -13.97 -11.16 6.65
CA LEU A 159 -15.28 -11.27 7.30
C LEU A 159 -16.32 -10.38 6.62
N SER A 160 -15.95 -9.19 6.13
CA SER A 160 -16.83 -8.32 5.34
C SER A 160 -17.20 -8.88 3.96
N ALA A 161 -16.55 -9.96 3.52
CA ALA A 161 -16.95 -10.70 2.34
C ALA A 161 -18.05 -11.73 2.64
N TRP A 162 -18.20 -12.14 3.90
CA TRP A 162 -19.21 -13.11 4.37
C TRP A 162 -20.45 -12.42 4.95
N PHE A 163 -20.30 -11.22 5.51
CA PHE A 163 -21.41 -10.40 6.01
C PHE A 163 -21.36 -9.02 5.33
N PRO A 164 -22.29 -8.74 4.38
CA PRO A 164 -22.34 -7.44 3.69
C PRO A 164 -22.70 -6.28 4.62
#